data_AF-A0A4R7ES00-F1
#
_entry.id   AF-A0A4R7ES00-F1
#
_cell.length_a   1.000
_cell.length_b   1.000
_cell.length_c   1.000
_cell.angle_alpha   90.00
_cell.angle_beta   90.00
_cell.angle_gamma   90.00
#
_symmetry.space_group_name_H-M   'P 1'
#
loop_
_entity.id
_entity.type
_entity.pdbx_description
1 polymer ?
#
loop_
_entity_poly.entity_id
_entity_poly.type
_entity_poly.pdbx_seq_one_letter_code
_entity_poly.pdbx_strand_id
1 'polypeptide(L)'
;MKKYTFLFCALFLFLQCGSIKSQLEQTQEQTKLAFELCQLYGSDQGIRDKALSQKSRIVMPSLDSINFIKLVDFVKEHGMPNEKLVGKENYKIECVKLASFSILLHNPEKLVHNEDYYDLFLQEVQAGRMNPETLALVIDKYYWANNKSLIYGSQFGKPCLKDKTEVNQRRNILGLKDLDDEDFKICD
;
A
#
# COMPACT_ATOMS: atom_id res chain seq x y z
N MET A 1 22.47 -42.35 -33.09
CA MET A 1 21.30 -41.45 -32.91
C MET A 1 20.53 -41.73 -31.61
N LYS A 2 20.06 -42.96 -31.32
CA LYS A 2 19.27 -43.26 -30.10
C LYS A 2 19.91 -42.90 -28.74
N LYS A 3 21.24 -43.00 -28.59
CA LYS A 3 21.95 -42.66 -27.33
C LYS A 3 21.92 -41.15 -27.01
N TYR A 4 21.96 -40.29 -28.03
CA TYR A 4 21.92 -38.83 -27.84
C TYR A 4 20.50 -38.33 -27.54
N THR A 5 19.48 -39.00 -28.08
CA THR A 5 18.06 -38.70 -27.79
C THR A 5 17.72 -38.95 -26.32
N PHE A 6 18.23 -40.03 -25.73
CA PHE A 6 18.00 -40.35 -24.31
C PHE A 6 18.68 -39.33 -23.38
N LEU A 7 19.89 -38.89 -23.74
CA LEU A 7 20.62 -37.86 -22.99
C LEU A 7 19.92 -36.49 -23.07
N PHE A 8 19.39 -36.13 -24.24
CA PHE A 8 18.61 -34.88 -24.43
C PHE A 8 17.29 -34.91 -23.65
N CYS A 9 16.54 -36.02 -23.69
CA CYS A 9 15.30 -36.16 -22.91
C CYS A 9 15.56 -36.11 -21.40
N ALA A 10 16.64 -36.75 -20.91
CA ALA A 10 17.03 -36.67 -19.52
C ALA A 10 17.37 -35.24 -19.09
N LEU A 11 18.16 -34.51 -19.90
CA LEU A 11 18.49 -33.10 -19.62
C LEU A 11 17.24 -32.19 -19.57
N PHE A 12 16.30 -32.38 -20.51
CA PHE A 12 15.04 -31.63 -20.52
C PHE A 12 14.17 -31.90 -19.28
N LEU A 13 14.13 -33.15 -18.80
CA LEU A 13 13.40 -33.52 -17.58
C LEU A 13 14.02 -32.91 -16.32
N PHE A 14 15.36 -32.88 -16.22
CA PHE A 14 16.03 -32.23 -15.09
C PHE A 14 15.82 -30.71 -15.07
N LEU A 15 15.83 -30.05 -16.24
CA LEU A 15 15.55 -28.62 -16.36
C LEU A 15 14.09 -28.28 -16.00
N GLN A 16 13.11 -29.09 -16.44
CA GLN A 16 11.71 -28.91 -16.05
C GLN A 16 11.49 -29.10 -14.55
N CYS A 17 12.13 -30.08 -13.93
CA CYS A 17 11.97 -30.35 -12.50
C CYS A 17 12.48 -29.19 -11.62
N GLY A 18 13.62 -28.59 -11.98
CA GLY A 18 14.15 -27.40 -11.30
C GLY A 18 13.22 -26.18 -11.39
N SER A 19 12.64 -25.96 -12.58
CA SER A 19 11.67 -24.87 -12.80
C SER A 19 10.39 -25.06 -11.98
N ILE A 20 9.88 -26.28 -11.86
CA ILE A 20 8.66 -26.57 -11.08
C ILE A 20 8.89 -26.32 -9.59
N LYS A 21 10.04 -26.75 -9.05
CA LYS A 21 10.37 -26.53 -7.64
C LYS A 21 10.47 -25.04 -7.31
N SER A 22 11.16 -24.27 -8.14
CA SER A 22 11.27 -22.82 -7.99
C SER A 22 9.89 -22.13 -8.04
N GLN A 23 9.03 -22.53 -8.97
CA GLN A 23 7.69 -21.97 -9.08
C GLN A 23 6.82 -22.32 -7.86
N LEU A 24 6.96 -23.54 -7.32
CA LEU A 24 6.25 -23.95 -6.10
C LEU A 24 6.71 -23.15 -4.88
N GLU A 25 8.02 -22.99 -4.70
CA GLU A 25 8.60 -22.20 -3.60
C GLU A 25 8.15 -20.73 -3.68
N GLN A 26 8.17 -20.14 -4.87
CA GLN A 26 7.66 -18.78 -5.08
C GLN A 26 6.17 -18.67 -4.75
N THR A 27 5.36 -19.63 -5.17
CA THR A 27 3.91 -19.65 -4.89
C THR A 27 3.64 -19.79 -3.40
N GLN A 28 4.44 -20.60 -2.69
CA GLN A 28 4.33 -20.77 -1.25
C GLN A 28 4.67 -19.48 -0.50
N GLU A 29 5.75 -18.80 -0.87
CA GLU A 29 6.11 -17.51 -0.24
C GLU A 29 5.05 -16.45 -0.51
N GLN A 30 4.59 -16.33 -1.76
CA GLN A 30 3.50 -15.43 -2.15
C GLN A 30 2.23 -15.66 -1.32
N THR A 31 1.88 -16.93 -1.07
CA THR A 31 0.72 -17.31 -0.26
C THR A 31 0.92 -16.96 1.21
N LYS A 32 2.13 -17.12 1.74
CA LYS A 32 2.46 -16.74 3.13
C LYS A 32 2.33 -15.22 3.32
N LEU A 33 2.87 -14.42 2.41
CA LEU A 33 2.74 -12.96 2.45
C LEU A 33 1.27 -12.52 2.35
N ALA A 34 0.50 -13.15 1.46
CA ALA A 34 -0.93 -12.91 1.34
C ALA A 34 -1.69 -13.22 2.63
N PHE A 35 -1.35 -14.34 3.29
CA PHE A 35 -1.95 -14.72 4.56
C PHE A 35 -1.66 -13.69 5.66
N GLU A 36 -0.42 -13.22 5.76
CA GLU A 36 -0.02 -12.18 6.73
C GLU A 36 -0.80 -10.87 6.50
N LEU A 37 -0.94 -10.44 5.24
CA LEU A 37 -1.75 -9.26 4.91
C LEU A 37 -3.22 -9.43 5.31
N CYS A 38 -3.79 -10.62 5.13
CA CYS A 38 -5.14 -10.89 5.60
C CYS A 38 -5.27 -10.92 7.13
N GLN A 39 -4.24 -11.33 7.86
CA GLN A 39 -4.21 -11.20 9.32
C GLN A 39 -4.18 -9.73 9.75
N LEU A 40 -3.38 -8.89 9.08
CA LEU A 40 -3.35 -7.45 9.32
C LEU A 40 -4.70 -6.81 9.02
N TYR A 41 -5.30 -7.11 7.87
CA TYR A 41 -6.61 -6.59 7.50
C TYR A 41 -7.71 -7.03 8.47
N GLY A 42 -7.75 -8.31 8.85
CA GLY A 42 -8.72 -8.83 9.80
C GLY A 42 -8.58 -8.18 11.19
N SER A 43 -7.34 -7.91 11.63
CA SER A 43 -7.07 -7.18 12.87
C SER A 43 -7.54 -5.72 12.77
N ASP A 44 -7.34 -5.05 11.64
CA ASP A 44 -7.70 -3.66 11.41
C ASP A 44 -9.23 -3.44 11.27
N GLN A 45 -9.88 -4.31 10.51
CA GLN A 45 -11.30 -4.18 10.17
C GLN A 45 -12.23 -4.92 11.14
N GLY A 46 -11.79 -6.04 11.74
CA GLY A 46 -12.67 -6.93 12.51
C GLY A 46 -13.27 -6.33 13.79
N ILE A 47 -12.69 -5.23 14.31
CA ILE A 47 -13.27 -4.48 15.45
C ILE A 47 -14.30 -3.43 15.00
N ARG A 48 -14.32 -3.10 13.70
CA ARG A 48 -15.12 -2.01 13.13
C ARG A 48 -16.56 -2.44 12.87
N ASP A 49 -16.80 -3.72 12.62
CA ASP A 49 -18.16 -4.29 12.63
C ASP A 49 -18.83 -4.17 14.02
N LYS A 50 -18.02 -3.98 15.08
CA LYS A 50 -18.46 -3.74 16.46
C LYS A 50 -18.35 -2.26 16.88
N ALA A 51 -18.09 -1.34 15.95
CA ALA A 51 -17.76 0.08 16.21
C ALA A 51 -18.87 0.89 16.90
N LEU A 52 -20.05 0.30 17.12
CA LEU A 52 -21.14 0.94 17.85
C LEU A 52 -21.00 0.84 19.38
N SER A 53 -20.02 0.10 19.92
CA SER A 53 -19.79 0.02 21.37
C SER A 53 -18.77 1.05 21.88
N GLN A 54 -18.98 1.62 23.07
CA GLN A 54 -18.03 2.52 23.75
C GLN A 54 -16.65 1.86 23.94
N LYS A 55 -16.63 0.54 24.18
CA LYS A 55 -15.39 -0.25 24.31
C LYS A 55 -14.57 -0.22 23.03
N SER A 56 -15.22 -0.26 21.86
CA SER A 56 -14.54 -0.19 20.56
C SER A 56 -13.85 1.16 20.36
N ARG A 57 -14.45 2.28 20.80
CA ARG A 57 -13.83 3.62 20.70
C ARG A 57 -12.54 3.76 21.51
N ILE A 58 -12.44 3.06 22.64
CA ILE A 58 -11.24 3.10 23.50
C ILE A 58 -10.11 2.25 22.90
N VAL A 59 -10.44 1.08 22.35
CA VAL A 59 -9.43 0.11 21.87
C VAL A 59 -8.94 0.43 20.45
N MET A 60 -9.81 1.00 19.61
CA MET A 60 -9.53 1.22 18.18
C MET A 60 -8.25 2.02 17.90
N PRO A 61 -7.97 3.16 18.55
CA PRO A 61 -6.73 3.91 18.28
C PRO A 61 -5.46 3.11 18.59
N SER A 62 -5.49 2.29 19.64
CA SER A 62 -4.37 1.41 20.00
C SER A 62 -4.17 0.31 18.97
N LEU A 63 -5.26 -0.32 18.52
CA LEU A 63 -5.21 -1.36 17.49
C LEU A 63 -4.74 -0.81 16.14
N ASP A 64 -5.23 0.37 15.75
CA ASP A 64 -4.83 1.08 14.54
C ASP A 64 -3.31 1.36 14.56
N SER A 65 -2.79 1.84 15.70
CA SER A 65 -1.36 2.08 15.88
C SER A 65 -0.53 0.78 15.81
N ILE A 66 -0.99 -0.32 16.41
CA ILE A 66 -0.29 -1.62 16.36
C ILE A 66 -0.26 -2.16 14.93
N ASN A 67 -1.39 -2.10 14.21
CA ASN A 67 -1.46 -2.57 12.84
C ASN A 67 -0.61 -1.71 11.90
N PHE A 68 -0.54 -0.40 12.14
CA PHE A 68 0.37 0.49 11.40
C PHE A 68 1.84 0.08 11.57
N ILE A 69 2.28 -0.19 12.79
CA ILE A 69 3.67 -0.64 13.04
C ILE A 69 3.95 -1.95 12.30
N LYS A 70 3.05 -2.93 12.39
CA LYS A 70 3.20 -4.20 11.68
C LYS A 70 3.21 -4.03 10.16
N LEU A 71 2.40 -3.13 9.62
CA LEU A 71 2.45 -2.80 8.19
C LEU A 71 3.81 -2.18 7.82
N VAL A 72 4.33 -1.26 8.62
CA VAL A 72 5.65 -0.67 8.39
C VAL A 72 6.73 -1.75 8.38
N ASP A 73 6.70 -2.69 9.33
CA ASP A 73 7.65 -3.80 9.38
C ASP A 73 7.54 -4.69 8.13
N PHE A 74 6.32 -5.04 7.72
CA PHE A 74 6.06 -5.77 6.47
C PHE A 74 6.65 -5.04 5.26
N VAL A 75 6.42 -3.73 5.14
CA VAL A 75 6.88 -2.92 4.01
C VAL A 75 8.40 -2.79 4.01
N LYS A 76 9.04 -2.67 5.18
CA LYS A 76 10.50 -2.66 5.29
C LYS A 76 11.13 -3.99 4.86
N GLU A 77 10.49 -5.11 5.19
CA GLU A 77 11.02 -6.44 4.88
C GLU A 77 10.75 -6.87 3.43
N HIS A 78 9.58 -6.55 2.90
CA HIS A 78 9.08 -7.11 1.64
C HIS A 78 8.73 -6.07 0.56
N GLY A 79 8.66 -4.79 0.92
CA GLY A 79 8.11 -3.72 0.10
C GLY A 79 6.59 -3.63 0.16
N MET A 80 6.02 -2.61 -0.50
CA MET A 80 4.59 -2.37 -0.54
C MET A 80 3.85 -3.54 -1.22
N PRO A 81 2.76 -4.06 -0.62
CA PRO A 81 1.92 -5.08 -1.24
C PRO A 81 1.42 -4.69 -2.63
N ASN A 82 1.73 -5.51 -3.62
CA ASN A 82 1.28 -5.38 -5.00
C ASN A 82 1.20 -6.75 -5.68
N GLU A 83 0.63 -6.79 -6.90
CA GLU A 83 0.42 -8.02 -7.67
C GLU A 83 1.71 -8.85 -7.86
N LYS A 84 2.86 -8.18 -8.05
CA LYS A 84 4.14 -8.86 -8.28
C LYS A 84 4.65 -9.54 -6.98
N LEU A 85 4.48 -8.88 -5.84
CA LEU A 85 4.96 -9.38 -4.55
C LEU A 85 4.17 -10.60 -4.08
N VAL A 86 2.84 -10.54 -4.13
CA VAL A 86 1.97 -11.58 -3.55
C VAL A 86 1.36 -12.53 -4.57
N GLY A 87 1.57 -12.27 -5.86
CA GLY A 87 0.98 -13.04 -6.95
C GLY A 87 -0.44 -12.58 -7.30
N LYS A 88 -0.78 -12.70 -8.59
CA LYS A 88 -2.03 -12.19 -9.16
C LYS A 88 -3.29 -12.74 -8.51
N GLU A 89 -3.33 -14.03 -8.24
CA GLU A 89 -4.54 -14.65 -7.66
C GLU A 89 -4.75 -14.23 -6.21
N ASN A 90 -3.68 -14.14 -5.41
CA ASN A 90 -3.77 -13.64 -4.04
C ASN A 90 -4.15 -12.16 -4.00
N TYR A 91 -3.61 -11.34 -4.89
CA TYR A 91 -3.89 -9.89 -4.91
C TYR A 91 -5.35 -9.55 -5.29
N LYS A 92 -6.12 -10.51 -5.84
CA LYS A 92 -7.56 -10.34 -6.06
C LYS A 92 -8.38 -10.44 -4.77
N ILE A 93 -7.83 -11.06 -3.72
CA ILE A 93 -8.51 -11.22 -2.44
C ILE A 93 -8.57 -9.87 -1.73
N GLU A 94 -9.76 -9.46 -1.29
CA GLU A 94 -9.99 -8.15 -0.67
C GLU A 94 -9.02 -7.86 0.48
N CYS A 95 -8.87 -8.81 1.41
CA CYS A 95 -8.00 -8.62 2.57
C CYS A 95 -6.53 -8.43 2.19
N VAL A 96 -6.08 -9.00 1.08
CA VAL A 96 -4.72 -8.79 0.56
C VAL A 96 -4.61 -7.42 -0.08
N LYS A 97 -5.57 -7.07 -0.94
CA LYS A 97 -5.56 -5.84 -1.73
C LYS A 97 -5.71 -4.58 -0.87
N LEU A 98 -6.55 -4.64 0.16
CA LEU A 98 -6.95 -3.47 0.94
C LEU A 98 -6.20 -3.32 2.26
N ALA A 99 -5.45 -4.33 2.72
CA ALA A 99 -4.71 -4.30 3.99
C ALA A 99 -3.92 -3.00 4.20
N SER A 100 -2.96 -2.73 3.31
CA SER A 100 -2.06 -1.59 3.46
C SER A 100 -2.80 -0.26 3.35
N PHE A 101 -3.71 -0.13 2.38
CA PHE A 101 -4.47 1.09 2.17
C PHE A 101 -5.36 1.44 3.37
N SER A 102 -6.11 0.49 3.90
CA SER A 102 -6.99 0.71 5.05
C SER A 102 -6.20 1.13 6.28
N ILE A 103 -5.12 0.42 6.59
CA ILE A 103 -4.28 0.70 7.78
C ILE A 103 -3.64 2.09 7.67
N LEU A 104 -3.12 2.46 6.50
CA LEU A 104 -2.57 3.79 6.25
C LEU A 104 -3.65 4.87 6.41
N LEU A 105 -4.84 4.66 5.86
CA LEU A 105 -5.96 5.58 6.03
C LEU A 105 -6.36 5.75 7.48
N HIS A 106 -6.23 4.75 8.34
CA HIS A 106 -6.59 4.86 9.75
C HIS A 106 -5.55 5.63 10.59
N ASN A 107 -4.33 5.77 10.09
CA ASN A 107 -3.22 6.41 10.82
C ASN A 107 -2.48 7.48 9.97
N PRO A 108 -3.19 8.40 9.28
CA PRO A 108 -2.55 9.32 8.35
C PRO A 108 -1.65 10.33 9.10
N GLU A 109 -1.91 10.60 10.38
CA GLU A 109 -1.08 11.47 11.22
C GLU A 109 0.34 10.91 11.43
N LYS A 110 0.52 9.57 11.36
CA LYS A 110 1.84 8.96 11.48
C LYS A 110 2.73 9.34 10.30
N LEU A 111 2.15 9.43 9.09
CA LEU A 111 2.90 9.86 7.90
C LEU A 111 3.21 11.36 7.92
N VAL A 112 2.33 12.17 8.51
CA VAL A 112 2.52 13.63 8.55
C VAL A 112 3.53 14.05 9.61
N HIS A 113 3.59 13.35 10.75
CA HIS A 113 4.43 13.74 11.88
C HIS A 113 5.74 12.96 12.00
N ASN A 114 5.97 11.96 11.16
CA ASN A 114 7.19 11.15 11.18
C ASN A 114 7.78 11.06 9.77
N GLU A 115 8.91 11.73 9.59
CA GLU A 115 9.62 11.81 8.31
C GLU A 115 10.10 10.43 7.83
N ASP A 116 10.59 9.57 8.74
CA ASP A 116 11.03 8.21 8.38
C ASP A 116 9.89 7.38 7.77
N TYR A 117 8.66 7.53 8.28
CA TYR A 117 7.50 6.86 7.72
C TYR A 117 7.07 7.48 6.39
N TYR A 118 7.06 8.81 6.28
CA TYR A 118 6.79 9.47 5.00
C TYR A 118 7.78 8.99 3.93
N ASP A 119 9.07 9.01 4.22
CA ASP A 119 10.13 8.63 3.31
C ASP A 119 10.06 7.17 2.90
N LEU A 120 9.72 6.26 3.84
CA LEU A 120 9.48 4.85 3.51
C LEU A 120 8.42 4.71 2.41
N PHE A 121 7.24 5.33 2.58
CA PHE A 121 6.16 5.20 1.60
C PHE A 121 6.41 6.01 0.33
N LEU A 122 7.14 7.13 0.41
CA LEU A 122 7.60 7.87 -0.76
C LEU A 122 8.54 7.00 -1.62
N GLN A 123 9.47 6.28 -1.00
CA GLN A 123 10.36 5.34 -1.71
C GLN A 123 9.57 4.21 -2.39
N GLU A 124 8.50 3.72 -1.77
CA GLU A 124 7.61 2.73 -2.39
C GLU A 124 6.86 3.30 -3.61
N VAL A 125 6.47 4.57 -3.56
CA VAL A 125 5.90 5.29 -4.72
C VAL A 125 6.94 5.44 -5.83
N GLN A 126 8.14 5.93 -5.50
CA GLN A 126 9.24 6.13 -6.46
C GLN A 126 9.70 4.81 -7.10
N ALA A 127 9.63 3.71 -6.35
CA ALA A 127 9.92 2.38 -6.86
C ALA A 127 8.78 1.76 -7.69
N GLY A 128 7.66 2.46 -7.87
CA GLY A 128 6.49 1.99 -8.63
C GLY A 128 5.73 0.85 -7.94
N ARG A 129 5.93 0.64 -6.64
CA ARG A 129 5.25 -0.40 -5.85
C ARG A 129 3.99 0.12 -5.15
N MET A 130 3.88 1.44 -4.99
CA MET A 130 2.70 2.14 -4.47
C MET A 130 2.19 3.16 -5.49
N ASN A 131 0.87 3.29 -5.62
CA ASN A 131 0.30 4.32 -6.47
C ASN A 131 0.45 5.70 -5.81
N PRO A 132 1.00 6.74 -6.47
CA PRO A 132 1.20 8.05 -5.85
C PRO A 132 -0.10 8.72 -5.37
N GLU A 133 -1.23 8.53 -6.07
CA GLU A 133 -2.52 9.06 -5.62
C GLU A 133 -2.95 8.44 -4.29
N THR A 134 -2.54 7.20 -3.99
CA THR A 134 -2.85 6.57 -2.71
C THR A 134 -2.14 7.29 -1.56
N LEU A 135 -0.86 7.62 -1.71
CA LEU A 135 -0.11 8.33 -0.68
C LEU A 135 -0.65 9.75 -0.48
N ALA A 136 -0.90 10.47 -1.59
CA ALA A 136 -1.52 11.78 -1.58
C ALA A 136 -2.87 11.79 -0.84
N LEU A 137 -3.73 10.81 -1.13
CA LEU A 137 -5.06 10.67 -0.52
C LEU A 137 -4.97 10.38 0.98
N VAL A 138 -4.07 9.50 1.42
CA VAL A 138 -3.86 9.21 2.86
C VAL A 138 -3.43 10.49 3.58
N ILE A 139 -2.46 11.23 3.04
CA ILE A 139 -1.99 12.47 3.65
C ILE A 139 -3.09 13.54 3.66
N ASP A 140 -3.79 13.74 2.54
CA ASP A 140 -4.90 14.70 2.46
C ASP A 140 -6.02 14.36 3.45
N LYS A 141 -6.27 13.07 3.77
CA LYS A 141 -7.22 12.68 4.81
C LYS A 141 -6.92 13.37 6.14
N TYR A 142 -5.63 13.44 6.53
CA TYR A 142 -5.21 14.09 7.78
C TYR A 142 -5.58 15.58 7.78
N TYR A 143 -5.18 16.31 6.74
CA TYR A 143 -5.45 17.74 6.63
C TYR A 143 -6.97 18.01 6.55
N TRP A 144 -7.68 17.26 5.73
CA TRP A 144 -9.13 17.41 5.57
C TRP A 144 -9.89 17.14 6.88
N ALA A 145 -9.46 16.14 7.66
CA ALA A 145 -10.08 15.84 8.95
C ALA A 145 -9.86 16.97 9.98
N ASN A 146 -8.67 17.57 10.02
CA ASN A 146 -8.28 18.53 11.05
C ASN A 146 -8.68 19.99 10.74
N ASN A 147 -8.54 20.43 9.49
CA ASN A 147 -8.70 21.84 9.14
C ASN A 147 -9.42 22.07 7.79
N LYS A 148 -9.98 21.02 7.18
CA LYS A 148 -10.70 21.09 5.89
C LYS A 148 -9.86 21.64 4.72
N SER A 149 -8.53 21.59 4.85
CA SER A 149 -7.57 21.87 3.77
C SER A 149 -7.08 20.58 3.12
N LEU A 150 -6.47 20.73 1.94
CA LEU A 150 -5.83 19.65 1.18
C LEU A 150 -4.50 20.18 0.66
N ILE A 151 -3.48 19.34 0.63
CA ILE A 151 -2.12 19.73 0.23
C ILE A 151 -1.66 19.07 -1.06
N TYR A 152 -2.36 18.02 -1.52
CA TYR A 152 -2.14 17.39 -2.83
C TYR A 152 -3.34 17.54 -3.77
N GLY A 153 -4.56 17.59 -3.26
CA GLY A 153 -5.77 17.51 -4.08
C GLY A 153 -6.09 16.06 -4.42
N SER A 154 -7.05 15.51 -3.70
CA SER A 154 -7.48 14.11 -3.75
C SER A 154 -9.01 14.02 -3.72
N GLN A 155 -9.56 12.81 -3.59
CA GLN A 155 -11.01 12.61 -3.55
C GLN A 155 -11.76 13.41 -2.45
N PHE A 156 -11.05 13.95 -1.45
CA PHE A 156 -11.65 14.79 -0.41
C PHE A 156 -12.00 16.21 -0.87
N GLY A 157 -11.53 16.65 -2.05
CA GLY A 157 -11.86 17.94 -2.63
C GLY A 157 -10.69 18.65 -3.30
N LYS A 158 -10.80 19.99 -3.38
CA LYS A 158 -9.85 20.86 -4.08
C LYS A 158 -8.98 21.65 -3.09
N PRO A 159 -7.65 21.75 -3.31
CA PRO A 159 -6.77 22.61 -2.52
C PRO A 159 -7.00 24.09 -2.86
N CYS A 160 -6.42 24.98 -2.06
CA CYS A 160 -6.59 26.43 -2.22
C CYS A 160 -5.75 26.99 -3.37
N LEU A 161 -6.34 27.81 -4.23
CA LEU A 161 -5.65 28.40 -5.39
C LEU A 161 -4.42 29.23 -5.00
N LYS A 162 -4.47 29.91 -3.84
CA LYS A 162 -3.34 30.68 -3.31
C LYS A 162 -2.10 29.83 -3.04
N ASP A 163 -2.28 28.53 -2.81
CA ASP A 163 -1.21 27.58 -2.50
C ASP A 163 -0.77 26.75 -3.74
N LYS A 164 -1.24 27.12 -4.94
CA LYS A 164 -1.03 26.37 -6.20
C LYS A 164 0.42 25.91 -6.41
N THR A 165 1.38 26.83 -6.25
CA THR A 165 2.80 26.53 -6.45
C THR A 165 3.27 25.43 -5.51
N GLU A 166 2.92 25.52 -4.22
CA GLU A 166 3.36 24.57 -3.21
C GLU A 166 2.68 23.21 -3.38
N VAL A 167 1.39 23.20 -3.72
CA VAL A 167 0.63 21.98 -4.04
C VAL A 167 1.26 21.25 -5.23
N ASN A 168 1.52 21.95 -6.34
CA ASN A 168 2.12 21.33 -7.52
C ASN A 168 3.57 20.86 -7.24
N GLN A 169 4.35 21.59 -6.43
CA GLN A 169 5.66 21.10 -5.98
C GLN A 169 5.57 19.77 -5.24
N ARG A 170 4.65 19.65 -4.28
CA ARG A 170 4.40 18.39 -3.55
C ARG A 170 3.95 17.27 -4.48
N ARG A 171 3.03 17.55 -5.40
CA ARG A 171 2.54 16.58 -6.39
C ARG A 171 3.68 16.04 -7.26
N ASN A 172 4.57 16.90 -7.72
CA ASN A 172 5.73 16.51 -8.51
C ASN A 172 6.71 15.60 -7.75
N ILE A 173 6.87 15.78 -6.43
CA ILE A 173 7.68 14.87 -5.58
C ILE A 173 7.12 13.43 -5.62
N LEU A 174 5.79 13.29 -5.66
CA LEU A 174 5.13 12.01 -5.82
C LEU A 174 5.08 11.49 -7.26
N GLY A 175 5.52 12.29 -8.25
CA GLY A 175 5.35 11.98 -9.67
C GLY A 175 3.92 12.19 -10.19
N LEU A 176 3.08 12.92 -9.44
CA LEU A 176 1.76 13.35 -9.90
C LEU A 176 1.89 14.56 -10.81
N LYS A 177 1.02 14.65 -11.82
CA LYS A 177 0.91 15.83 -12.67
C LYS A 177 0.42 17.04 -11.88
N ASP A 178 0.87 18.23 -12.27
CA ASP A 178 0.30 19.50 -11.83
C ASP A 178 -1.22 19.52 -11.99
N LEU A 179 -1.88 20.22 -11.07
CA LEU A 179 -3.31 20.54 -11.17
C LEU A 179 -3.52 21.76 -12.06
N ASP A 180 -4.60 21.74 -12.84
CA ASP A 180 -5.11 22.90 -13.56
C ASP A 180 -5.82 23.87 -12.61
N ASP A 181 -5.98 25.14 -13.00
CA ASP A 181 -6.61 26.17 -12.14
C ASP A 181 -8.03 25.78 -11.71
N GLU A 182 -8.75 25.06 -12.57
CA GLU A 182 -10.09 24.57 -12.27
C GLU A 182 -10.11 23.53 -11.15
N ASP A 183 -9.01 22.85 -10.87
CA ASP A 183 -8.86 21.88 -9.80
C ASP A 183 -8.50 22.52 -8.45
N PHE A 184 -8.40 23.84 -8.39
CA PHE A 184 -8.30 24.60 -7.15
C PHE A 184 -9.64 25.25 -6.78
N LYS A 185 -9.80 25.57 -5.49
CA LYS A 185 -10.91 26.42 -5.00
C LYS A 185 -10.37 27.78 -4.57
N ILE A 186 -11.19 28.81 -4.71
CA ILE A 186 -10.93 30.10 -4.08
C ILE A 186 -11.12 29.91 -2.58
N CYS A 187 -10.08 30.25 -1.81
CA CYS A 187 -10.10 30.20 -0.36
C CYS A 187 -10.03 31.62 0.17
N ASP A 188 -10.77 31.86 1.25
CA ASP A 188 -10.71 33.10 2.01
C ASP A 188 -9.34 33.30 2.69
#